data_AF-A0A165MLV4-F1
#
_entry.id   AF-A0A165MLV4-F1
#
_cell.length_a   1.000
_cell.length_b   1.000
_cell.length_c   1.000
_cell.angle_alpha   90.00
_cell.angle_beta   90.00
_cell.angle_gamma   90.00
#
_symmetry.space_group_name_H-M   'P 1'
#
loop_
_entity.id
_entity.type
_entity.pdbx_description
1 polymer ?
#
loop_
_entity_poly.entity_id
_entity_poly.type
_entity_poly.pdbx_seq_one_letter_code
_entity_poly.pdbx_strand_id
1 'polypeptide(L)' 'DPLALRGEELLWSGVPYPGDDPLSKYTGDPSEVANERFCLYRVSDSEYVIMDHARRYEDPLISDTMLLDSGFDIVSWY' A
#
# COMPACT_ATOMS: atom_id res chain seq x y z
N ASP A 1 1.90 -11.51 8.14
CA ASP A 1 0.45 -11.43 8.40
C ASP A 1 -0.25 -11.57 7.05
N PRO A 2 -1.12 -12.57 6.81
CA PRO A 2 -1.71 -12.82 5.50
C PRO A 2 -2.55 -11.66 4.94
N LEU A 3 -3.20 -10.87 5.80
CA LEU A 3 -4.00 -9.73 5.35
C LEU A 3 -3.13 -8.55 4.96
N ALA A 4 -2.03 -8.33 5.69
CA ALA A 4 -1.04 -7.32 5.32
C ALA A 4 -0.44 -7.61 3.94
N LEU A 5 0.01 -8.86 3.71
CA LEU A 5 0.58 -9.28 2.41
C LEU A 5 -0.42 -9.08 1.27
N ARG A 6 -1.69 -9.46 1.46
CA ARG A 6 -2.74 -9.23 0.47
C ARG A 6 -2.93 -7.74 0.19
N GLY A 7 -2.95 -6.89 1.22
CA GLY A 7 -3.11 -5.46 1.05
C GLY A 7 -1.93 -4.81 0.33
N GLU A 8 -0.70 -5.26 0.61
CA GLU A 8 0.51 -4.87 -0.12
C GLU A 8 0.39 -5.24 -1.61
N GLU A 9 0.06 -6.50 -1.92
CA GLU A 9 -0.12 -6.98 -3.30
C GLU A 9 -1.16 -6.17 -4.08
N LEU A 10 -2.28 -5.83 -3.42
CA LEU A 10 -3.31 -5.00 -4.04
C LEU A 10 -2.82 -3.58 -4.31
N LEU A 11 -2.13 -2.96 -3.35
CA LEU A 11 -1.56 -1.62 -3.54
C LEU A 11 -0.50 -1.59 -4.65
N TRP A 12 0.29 -2.64 -4.78
CA TRP A 12 1.27 -2.79 -5.88
C TRP A 12 0.60 -2.84 -7.25
N SER A 13 -0.58 -3.46 -7.34
CA SER A 13 -1.33 -3.51 -8.61
C SER A 13 -1.87 -2.14 -9.07
N GLY A 14 -1.91 -1.16 -8.17
CA GLY A 14 -2.42 0.19 -8.43
C GLY A 14 -1.40 1.20 -8.96
N VAL A 15 -0.11 0.84 -8.97
CA VAL A 15 0.97 1.74 -9.42
C VAL A 15 0.87 1.99 -10.95
N PRO A 16 1.07 3.23 -11.43
CA PRO A 16 1.42 4.44 -10.68
C PRO A 16 0.23 5.14 -10.02
N TYR A 17 0.46 5.74 -8.84
CA TYR A 17 -0.54 6.54 -8.14
C TYR A 17 -0.52 8.00 -8.63
N PRO A 18 -1.67 8.70 -8.63
CA PRO A 18 -1.72 10.11 -8.97
C PRO A 18 -0.80 10.96 -8.09
N GLY A 19 0.06 11.78 -8.72
CA GLY A 19 0.99 12.66 -8.03
C GLY A 19 2.34 12.02 -7.66
N ASP A 20 2.57 10.76 -8.02
CA ASP A 20 3.90 10.17 -7.94
C ASP A 20 4.89 10.96 -8.82
N ASP A 21 6.05 11.32 -8.25
CA ASP A 21 7.11 11.98 -9.00
C ASP A 21 7.73 10.96 -9.98
N PRO A 22 7.66 11.19 -11.30
CA PRO A 22 8.26 10.29 -12.30
C PRO A 22 9.79 10.21 -12.20
N LEU A 23 10.43 11.12 -11.45
CA LEU A 23 11.87 11.14 -11.16
C LEU A 23 12.22 10.61 -9.76
N SER A 24 11.22 10.16 -9.01
CA SER A 24 11.42 9.53 -7.71
C SER A 24 12.43 8.39 -7.83
N LYS A 25 13.37 8.31 -6.88
CA LYS A 25 14.58 7.46 -6.89
C LYS A 25 14.31 5.96 -6.93
N TYR A 26 13.04 5.57 -6.99
CA TYR A 26 12.57 4.28 -7.44
C TYR A 26 12.80 4.13 -8.95
N THR A 27 14.06 4.25 -9.38
CA THR A 27 14.51 4.04 -10.75
C THR A 27 14.91 2.57 -11.00
N GLY A 28 14.49 1.67 -10.11
CA GLY A 28 14.60 0.22 -10.30
C GLY A 28 13.50 -0.29 -11.23
N ASP A 29 13.62 -1.55 -11.64
CA ASP A 29 12.56 -2.25 -12.36
C ASP A 29 11.21 -2.00 -11.65
N PRO A 30 10.11 -1.64 -12.36
CA PRO A 30 8.80 -1.43 -11.75
C PRO A 30 8.36 -2.59 -10.83
N SER A 31 8.84 -3.81 -11.09
CA SER A 31 8.62 -4.97 -10.24
C SER A 31 9.44 -4.97 -8.94
N GLU A 32 10.64 -4.38 -8.92
CA GLU A 32 11.47 -4.20 -7.71
C GLU A 32 10.99 -3.01 -6.88
N VAL A 33 10.57 -1.93 -7.54
CA VAL A 33 10.04 -0.71 -6.92
C VAL A 33 8.71 -0.95 -6.22
N ALA A 34 7.82 -1.73 -6.84
CA ALA A 34 6.52 -2.04 -6.25
C ALA A 34 6.71 -2.75 -4.90
N ASN A 35 7.57 -3.77 -4.86
CA ASN A 35 7.79 -4.61 -3.67
C ASN A 35 8.38 -3.87 -2.45
N GLU A 36 8.97 -2.70 -2.63
CA GLU A 36 9.58 -1.93 -1.54
C GLU A 36 8.83 -0.63 -1.20
N ARG A 37 7.81 -0.24 -1.98
CA ARG A 37 7.10 1.02 -1.76
C ARG A 37 6.12 0.93 -0.59
N PHE A 38 5.25 -0.08 -0.64
CA PHE A 38 4.20 -0.23 0.35
C PHE A 38 4.55 -1.32 1.34
N CYS A 39 4.39 -1.01 2.62
CA CYS A 39 4.45 -1.99 3.69
C CYS A 39 3.20 -1.82 4.56
N LEU A 40 2.49 -2.93 4.79
CA LEU A 40 1.38 -2.96 5.73
C LEU A 40 1.80 -3.72 6.97
N TYR A 41 1.46 -3.17 8.14
CA TYR A 41 1.63 -3.90 9.38
C TYR A 41 0.47 -3.61 10.33
N ARG A 42 0.13 -4.64 11.09
CA ARG A 42 -0.97 -4.61 12.04
C ARG A 42 -0.57 -3.79 13.26
N VAL A 43 -1.42 -2.85 13.66
CA VAL A 43 -1.20 -2.00 14.86
C VAL A 43 -2.19 -2.29 15.98
N SER A 44 -3.31 -2.92 15.66
CA SER A 44 -4.33 -3.34 16.64
C SER A 44 -5.00 -4.64 16.22
N ASP A 45 -5.95 -5.12 17.01
CA ASP A 45 -6.71 -6.33 16.67
C ASP A 45 -7.57 -6.15 15.40
N SER A 46 -7.80 -4.94 14.91
CA SER A 46 -8.66 -4.69 13.75
C SER A 46 -8.10 -3.69 12.75
N GLU A 47 -6.86 -3.21 12.92
CA GLU A 47 -6.31 -2.13 12.09
C GLU A 47 -4.87 -2.39 11.66
N TYR A 48 -4.58 -1.91 10.46
CA TYR A 48 -3.29 -1.92 9.79
C TYR A 48 -2.89 -0.49 9.45
N VAL A 49 -1.60 -0.22 9.51
CA VAL A 49 -1.00 0.99 8.94
C VAL A 49 -0.49 0.66 7.55
N ILE A 50 -0.74 1.54 6.59
CA ILE A 50 -0.08 1.53 5.27
C ILE A 50 1.07 2.52 5.32
N MET A 51 2.30 2.05 5.23
CA MET A 51 3.46 2.90 4.97
C MET A 51 3.69 2.98 3.47
N ASP A 52 3.78 4.21 2.95
CA ASP A 52 4.26 4.49 1.59
C ASP A 52 5.64 5.12 1.67
N HIS A 53 6.69 4.36 1.37
CA HIS A 53 8.06 4.87 1.40
C HIS A 53 8.30 6.03 0.41
N ALA A 54 7.43 6.22 -0.59
CA ALA A 54 7.48 7.34 -1.52
C ALA A 54 6.90 8.63 -0.93
N ARG A 55 6.06 8.56 0.11
CA ARG A 55 5.40 9.72 0.73
C ARG A 55 5.74 9.80 2.23
N ARG A 56 6.25 10.95 2.68
CA ARG A 56 6.75 11.12 4.06
C ARG A 56 5.73 11.62 5.07
N TYR A 57 4.49 11.84 4.67
CA TYR A 57 3.62 12.77 5.39
C TYR A 57 2.44 12.12 6.10
N GLU A 58 1.93 10.97 5.65
CA GLU A 58 0.80 10.29 6.32
C GLU A 58 0.89 8.76 6.17
N ASP A 59 0.64 8.07 7.28
CA ASP A 59 0.56 6.63 7.41
C ASP A 59 -0.92 6.25 7.64
N PRO A 60 -1.74 6.08 6.57
CA PRO A 60 -3.17 5.87 6.74
C PRO A 60 -3.48 4.53 7.42
N LEU A 61 -4.52 4.56 8.25
CA LEU A 61 -5.06 3.38 8.90
C LEU A 61 -6.15 2.74 8.03
N ILE A 62 -6.09 1.42 7.90
CA ILE A 62 -7.09 0.61 7.22
C ILE A 62 -7.55 -0.53 8.14
N SER A 63 -8.86 -0.78 8.15
CA SER A 63 -9.43 -1.87 8.97
C SER A 63 -9.23 -3.24 8.33
N ASP A 64 -9.13 -4.27 9.15
CA ASP A 64 -9.14 -5.67 8.71
C ASP A 64 -10.40 -6.03 7.91
N THR A 65 -11.54 -5.42 8.27
CA THR A 65 -12.84 -5.62 7.64
C THR A 65 -12.83 -5.10 6.19
N MET A 66 -12.20 -3.95 5.94
CA MET A 66 -11.99 -3.45 4.58
C MET A 66 -11.05 -4.35 3.78
N LEU A 67 -9.95 -4.82 4.39
CA LEU A 67 -9.02 -5.74 3.73
C LEU A 67 -9.64 -7.12 3.44
N LEU A 68 -10.63 -7.55 4.23
CA LEU A 68 -11.36 -8.80 4.04
C LEU A 68 -12.42 -8.70 2.95
N ASP A 69 -12.98 -7.52 2.71
CA ASP A 69 -13.96 -7.29 1.66
C ASP A 69 -13.34 -7.47 0.27
N SER A 70 -13.89 -8.39 -0.53
CA SER A 70 -13.42 -8.66 -1.89
C SER A 70 -13.84 -7.60 -2.91
N GLY A 71 -14.83 -6.76 -2.57
CA GLY A 71 -15.27 -5.63 -3.39
C GLY A 71 -14.57 -4.32 -3.04
N PHE A 72 -13.76 -4.30 -1.98
CA PHE A 72 -13.05 -3.10 -1.57
C PHE A 72 -11.87 -2.80 -2.49
N ASP A 73 -11.90 -1.63 -3.12
CA ASP A 73 -10.84 -1.13 -3.98
C ASP A 73 -9.88 -0.25 -3.16
N ILE A 74 -8.86 -0.91 -2.59
CA ILE A 74 -7.83 -0.23 -1.78
C ILE A 74 -7.01 0.78 -2.59
N VAL A 75 -6.86 0.56 -3.91
CA VAL A 75 -6.09 1.44 -4.79
C VAL A 75 -6.82 2.76 -4.98
N SER A 76 -8.13 2.73 -5.20
CA SER A 76 -8.94 3.96 -5.33
C SER A 76 -9.19 4.66 -4.00
N TRP A 77 -9.17 3.93 -2.89
CA TRP A 77 -9.32 4.49 -1.55
C TRP A 77 -8.06 5.23 -1.07
N TYR A 78 -6.88 4.74 -1.45
CA TYR A 78 -5.56 5.30 -1.12
C TYR A 78 -5.17 6.47 -2.03
#